data_AF-A0A2D4PJE8-F1
#
_entry.id   AF-A0A2D4PJE8-F1
#
_cell.length_a   1.000
_cell.length_b   1.000
_cell.length_c   1.000
_cell.angle_alpha   90.00
_cell.angle_beta   90.00
_cell.angle_gamma   90.00
#
_symmetry.space_group_name_H-M   'P 1'
#
loop_
_entity.id
_entity.type
_entity.pdbx_description
1 polymer ?
#
loop_
_entity_poly.entity_id
_entity_poly.type
_entity_poly.pdbx_seq_one_letter_code
_entity_poly.pdbx_strand_id
1 'polypeptide(L)'
;MLMDKETTSIVSMVYTQSEILQKEVYLFERIDSANREGMKHLKAICFLRPSKENVEYLIQELRRPKYSSYFIYFSNVISKSDVKSLAEADEQEVVAEVQEFYGDY
;
A
#
# COMPACT_ATOMS: atom_id res chain seq x y z
N MET A 1 -4.73 -5.41 3.45
CA MET A 1 -3.30 -5.05 3.34
C MET A 1 -2.85 -5.29 1.90
N LEU A 2 -2.25 -4.27 1.32
CA LEU A 2 -1.79 -4.21 -0.07
C LEU A 2 -0.26 -4.22 -0.07
N MET A 3 0.35 -5.17 -0.77
CA MET A 3 1.78 -5.42 -0.69
C MET A 3 2.39 -5.65 -2.08
N ASP A 4 3.70 -5.54 -2.18
CA ASP A 4 4.48 -6.01 -3.32
C ASP A 4 5.00 -7.45 -3.07
N LYS A 5 5.73 -8.02 -4.04
CA LYS A 5 6.24 -9.39 -3.95
C LYS A 5 7.19 -9.59 -2.75
N GLU A 6 8.02 -8.60 -2.45
CA GLU A 6 9.05 -8.73 -1.43
C GLU A 6 8.49 -8.46 -0.03
N THR A 7 7.68 -7.42 0.11
CA THR A 7 6.97 -7.09 1.36
C THR A 7 6.00 -8.18 1.79
N THR A 8 5.36 -8.88 0.83
CA THR A 8 4.56 -10.09 1.13
C THR A 8 5.42 -11.16 1.82
N SER A 9 6.66 -11.36 1.35
CA SER A 9 7.59 -12.33 1.93
C SER A 9 8.00 -11.92 3.35
N ILE A 10 8.31 -10.64 3.56
CA ILE A 10 8.65 -10.08 4.89
C ILE A 10 7.49 -10.27 5.88
N VAL A 11 6.27 -9.86 5.53
CA VAL A 11 5.11 -9.96 6.42
C VAL A 11 4.81 -11.42 6.77
N SER A 12 4.96 -12.33 5.80
CA SER A 12 4.76 -13.78 6.04
C SER A 12 5.78 -14.40 6.99
N MET A 13 6.98 -13.82 7.10
CA MET A 13 8.03 -14.27 8.02
C MET A 13 7.88 -13.67 9.43
N VAL A 14 7.29 -12.48 9.54
CA VAL A 14 7.22 -11.72 10.80
C VAL A 14 5.91 -11.96 11.54
N TYR A 15 4.83 -12.36 10.86
CA TYR A 15 3.52 -12.58 11.49
C TYR A 15 2.83 -13.85 11.01
N THR A 16 2.20 -14.55 11.95
CA THR A 16 1.26 -15.64 11.63
C THR A 16 -0.10 -15.08 11.19
N GLN A 17 -0.85 -15.86 10.40
CA GLN A 17 -2.17 -15.44 9.92
C GLN A 17 -3.15 -15.09 11.06
N SER A 18 -3.05 -15.77 12.20
CA SER A 18 -3.91 -15.51 13.37
C SER A 18 -3.62 -14.16 14.04
N GLU A 19 -2.35 -13.75 14.13
CA GLU A 19 -1.94 -12.46 14.71
C GLU A 19 -2.37 -11.27 13.84
N ILE A 20 -2.34 -11.46 12.52
CA ILE A 20 -2.82 -10.48 11.55
C ILE A 20 -4.34 -10.29 11.65
N LEU A 21 -5.10 -11.38 11.74
CA LEU A 21 -6.56 -11.33 11.86
C LEU A 21 -6.99 -10.62 13.15
N GLN A 22 -6.25 -10.81 14.24
CA GLN A 22 -6.47 -10.08 15.50
C GLN A 22 -6.20 -8.57 15.38
N LYS A 23 -5.44 -8.14 14.38
CA LYS A 23 -5.20 -6.72 14.05
C LYS A 23 -6.18 -6.17 13.00
N GLU A 24 -7.32 -6.85 12.80
CA GLU A 24 -8.37 -6.47 11.85
C GLU A 24 -7.90 -6.39 10.38
N VAL A 25 -6.84 -7.12 10.03
CA VAL A 25 -6.39 -7.25 8.64
C VAL A 25 -7.02 -8.52 8.04
N TYR A 26 -8.10 -8.32 7.29
CA TYR A 26 -8.92 -9.43 6.77
C TYR A 26 -8.50 -9.94 5.40
N LEU A 27 -7.77 -9.13 4.61
CA LEU A 27 -7.42 -9.42 3.22
C LEU A 27 -5.96 -9.06 2.93
N PHE A 28 -5.31 -9.91 2.15
CA PHE A 28 -3.98 -9.67 1.60
C PHE A 28 -4.05 -9.70 0.09
N GLU A 29 -3.65 -8.60 -0.54
CA GLU A 29 -3.62 -8.52 -2.00
C GLU A 29 -2.29 -7.91 -2.46
N ARG A 30 -1.90 -8.22 -3.70
CA ARG A 30 -0.73 -7.60 -4.32
C ARG A 30 -1.13 -6.38 -5.13
N ILE A 31 -0.31 -5.33 -5.07
CA ILE A 31 -0.58 -4.07 -5.78
C ILE A 31 -0.61 -4.25 -7.30
N ASP A 32 0.20 -5.17 -7.83
CA ASP A 32 0.28 -5.54 -9.26
C ASP A 32 -0.88 -6.44 -9.74
N SER A 33 -1.77 -6.86 -8.85
CA SER A 33 -2.93 -7.70 -9.23
C SER A 33 -4.01 -6.86 -9.91
N ALA A 34 -4.23 -7.11 -11.21
CA ALA A 34 -5.19 -6.36 -12.02
C ALA A 34 -6.66 -6.60 -11.61
N ASN A 35 -7.01 -7.82 -11.16
CA ASN A 35 -8.39 -8.26 -10.94
C ASN A 35 -8.90 -8.08 -9.49
N ARG A 36 -8.41 -7.07 -8.75
CA ARG A 36 -8.92 -6.79 -7.40
C ARG A 36 -10.31 -6.15 -7.46
N GLU A 37 -11.25 -6.65 -6.66
CA GLU A 37 -12.59 -6.09 -6.53
C GLU A 37 -12.59 -4.78 -5.74
N GLY A 38 -13.51 -3.88 -6.06
CA GLY A 38 -13.69 -2.62 -5.33
C GLY A 38 -14.43 -2.85 -4.01
N MET A 39 -13.79 -2.51 -2.88
CA MET A 39 -14.33 -2.65 -1.52
C MET A 39 -14.31 -1.30 -0.80
N LYS A 40 -15.14 -0.35 -1.27
CA LYS A 40 -15.19 1.04 -0.77
C LYS A 40 -15.61 1.20 0.70
N HIS A 41 -15.98 0.12 1.40
CA HIS A 41 -16.27 0.14 2.84
C HIS A 41 -15.05 -0.20 3.69
N LEU A 42 -13.96 -0.67 3.08
CA LEU A 42 -12.72 -1.05 3.76
C LEU A 42 -11.67 0.04 3.61
N LYS A 43 -10.69 0.01 4.52
CA LYS A 43 -9.46 0.81 4.46
C LYS A 43 -8.32 -0.05 3.93
N ALA A 44 -7.44 0.54 3.13
CA ALA A 44 -6.24 -0.11 2.64
C ALA A 44 -5.01 0.36 3.41
N ILE A 45 -4.21 -0.61 3.87
CA ILE A 45 -2.85 -0.39 4.36
C ILE A 45 -1.91 -0.90 3.27
N CYS A 46 -1.12 -0.02 2.67
CA CYS A 46 -0.13 -0.34 1.65
C CYS A 46 1.25 -0.38 2.30
N PHE A 47 1.96 -1.50 2.21
CA PHE A 47 3.37 -1.58 2.61
C PHE A 47 4.21 -1.99 1.41
N LEU A 48 5.03 -1.07 0.90
CA LEU A 48 5.67 -1.19 -0.42
C LEU A 48 7.12 -0.70 -0.39
N ARG A 49 7.97 -1.18 -1.30
CA ARG A 49 9.25 -0.52 -1.59
C ARG A 49 9.03 0.76 -2.42
N PRO A 50 9.86 1.81 -2.26
CA PRO A 50 9.80 3.02 -3.09
C PRO A 50 10.44 2.77 -4.48
N SER A 51 10.06 1.69 -5.15
CA SER A 51 10.48 1.42 -6.53
C SER A 51 9.58 2.19 -7.51
N LYS A 52 10.10 2.54 -8.69
CA LYS A 52 9.32 3.21 -9.75
C LYS A 52 8.06 2.44 -10.10
N GLU A 53 8.17 1.12 -10.21
CA GLU A 53 7.05 0.23 -10.52
C GLU A 53 5.94 0.30 -9.45
N ASN A 54 6.30 0.24 -8.16
CA ASN A 54 5.32 0.36 -7.08
C ASN A 54 4.66 1.73 -7.03
N VAL A 55 5.41 2.80 -7.31
CA VAL A 55 4.88 4.17 -7.40
C VAL A 55 3.89 4.27 -8.56
N GLU A 56 4.20 3.70 -9.73
CA GLU A 56 3.29 3.66 -10.88
C GLU A 56 2.00 2.90 -10.55
N TYR A 57 2.10 1.76 -9.86
CA TYR A 57 0.92 1.02 -9.43
C TYR A 57 0.07 1.81 -8.42
N LEU A 58 0.69 2.49 -7.46
CA LEU A 58 -0.03 3.38 -6.54
C LEU A 58 -0.72 4.53 -7.27
N ILE A 59 -0.05 5.16 -8.25
CA ILE A 59 -0.67 6.22 -9.07
C ILE A 59 -1.92 5.70 -9.78
N GLN A 60 -1.85 4.50 -10.37
CA GLN A 60 -3.01 3.88 -11.02
C GLN A 60 -4.13 3.55 -10.03
N GLU A 61 -3.76 3.05 -8.85
CA GLU A 61 -4.69 2.76 -7.76
C GLU A 61 -5.41 4.03 -7.27
N LEU A 62 -4.68 5.14 -7.03
CA LEU A 62 -5.24 6.40 -6.53
C LEU A 62 -6.16 7.10 -7.54
N ARG A 63 -5.87 6.96 -8.85
CA ARG A 63 -6.77 7.46 -9.91
C ARG A 63 -8.11 6.74 -9.93
N ARG A 64 -8.16 5.47 -9.53
CA ARG A 64 -9.37 4.63 -9.52
C ARG A 64 -9.43 3.81 -8.23
N PRO A 65 -9.64 4.47 -7.08
CA PRO A 65 -9.48 3.86 -5.77
C PRO A 65 -10.53 2.78 -5.54
N LYS A 66 -10.05 1.63 -5.07
CA LYS A 66 -10.85 0.45 -4.73
C LYS A 66 -11.31 0.46 -3.28
N TYR A 67 -10.66 1.21 -2.40
CA TYR A 67 -10.97 1.28 -0.96
C TYR A 67 -11.32 2.71 -0.54
N SER A 68 -11.90 2.87 0.66
CA SER A 68 -12.32 4.19 1.19
C SER A 68 -11.18 5.13 1.53
N SER A 69 -10.07 4.58 2.01
CA SER A 69 -8.89 5.35 2.43
C SER A 69 -7.64 4.50 2.32
N TYR A 70 -6.51 5.15 2.04
CA TYR A 70 -5.20 4.52 1.89
C TYR A 70 -4.22 5.05 2.94
N PHE A 71 -3.56 4.13 3.63
CA PHE A 71 -2.43 4.39 4.51
C PHE A 71 -1.20 3.79 3.83
N ILE A 72 -0.28 4.63 3.37
CA ILE A 72 0.84 4.23 2.52
C ILE A 72 2.13 4.26 3.33
N TYR A 73 2.75 3.09 3.48
CA TYR A 73 3.99 2.89 4.21
C TYR A 73 5.07 2.43 3.24
N PHE A 74 6.11 3.25 3.06
CA PHE A 74 7.29 2.88 2.28
C PHE A 74 8.34 2.22 3.17
N SER A 75 8.95 1.13 2.72
CA SER A 75 10.03 0.44 3.44
C SER A 75 11.40 1.14 3.36
N ASN A 76 11.50 2.24 2.61
CA ASN A 76 12.69 3.09 2.55
C ASN A 76 12.27 4.51 2.11
N VAL A 77 13.25 5.42 1.99
CA VAL A 77 13.05 6.82 1.58
C VAL A 77 12.42 6.88 0.19
N ILE A 78 11.35 7.68 0.06
CA ILE A 78 10.72 7.99 -1.23
C ILE A 78 11.17 9.37 -1.73
N SER A 79 11.35 9.50 -3.04
CA SER A 79 11.76 10.79 -3.61
C SER A 79 10.63 11.83 -3.54
N LYS A 80 10.99 13.11 -3.37
CA LYS A 80 10.00 14.20 -3.36
C LYS A 80 9.20 14.31 -4.66
N SER A 81 9.81 13.96 -5.79
CA SER A 81 9.12 13.90 -7.08
C SER A 81 8.04 12.83 -7.10
N ASP A 82 8.32 11.65 -6.56
CA ASP A 82 7.34 10.55 -6.53
C ASP A 82 6.18 10.88 -5.58
N VAL A 83 6.47 11.50 -4.42
CA VAL A 83 5.43 12.01 -3.50
C VAL A 83 4.53 13.02 -4.21
N LYS A 84 5.10 13.94 -5.01
CA LYS A 84 4.33 14.91 -5.80
C LYS A 84 3.44 14.20 -6.83
N SER A 85 3.97 13.20 -7.51
CA SER A 85 3.18 12.41 -8.48
C SER A 85 2.04 11.63 -7.84
N LEU A 86 2.23 11.11 -6.61
CA LEU A 86 1.16 10.48 -5.84
C LEU A 86 0.08 11.49 -5.44
N ALA A 87 0.49 12.68 -4.97
CA ALA A 87 -0.44 13.74 -4.61
C ALA A 87 -1.26 14.25 -5.81
N GLU A 88 -0.64 14.36 -7.00
CA GLU A 88 -1.34 14.71 -8.24
C GLU A 88 -2.33 13.63 -8.69
N ALA A 89 -2.11 12.37 -8.32
CA ALA A 89 -2.98 11.25 -8.67
C ALA A 89 -4.16 11.07 -7.70
N ASP A 90 -4.09 11.62 -6.49
CA ASP A 90 -5.12 11.50 -5.44
C ASP A 90 -6.22 12.56 -5.59
N GLU A 91 -6.88 12.60 -6.75
CA GLU A 91 -7.98 13.55 -7.01
C GLU A 91 -9.20 13.34 -6.10
N GLN A 92 -9.31 12.16 -5.48
CA GLN A 92 -10.43 11.78 -4.60
C GLN A 92 -10.10 11.97 -3.12
N GLU A 93 -8.92 12.50 -2.77
CA GLU A 93 -8.46 12.74 -1.40
C GLU A 93 -8.60 11.51 -0.49
N VAL A 94 -8.26 10.33 -1.01
CA VAL A 94 -8.40 9.06 -0.29
C VAL A 94 -7.12 8.70 0.49
N VAL A 95 -6.00 9.37 0.26
CA VAL A 95 -4.77 9.13 1.02
C VAL A 95 -4.89 9.78 2.40
N ALA A 96 -5.01 8.95 3.43
CA ALA A 96 -5.10 9.40 4.81
C ALA A 96 -3.72 9.64 5.43
N GLU A 97 -2.71 8.86 5.02
CA GLU A 97 -1.38 8.89 5.61
C GLU A 97 -0.32 8.38 4.63
N VAL A 98 0.86 9.01 4.66
CA VAL A 98 2.08 8.52 4.01
C VAL A 98 3.23 8.55 5.01
N GLN A 99 3.89 7.41 5.22
CA GLN A 99 5.01 7.27 6.15
C GLN A 99 6.16 6.45 5.56
N GLU A 100 7.37 6.71 6.04
CA GLU A 100 8.58 5.95 5.72
C GLU A 100 8.98 5.10 6.95
N PHE A 101 9.13 3.79 6.75
CA PHE A 101 9.56 2.83 7.75
C PHE A 101 10.98 2.37 7.43
N TYR A 102 11.92 2.75 8.28
CA TYR A 102 13.32 2.36 8.18
C TYR A 102 13.51 1.00 8.86
N GLY A 103 13.60 -0.07 8.07
CA GLY A 103 13.75 -1.46 8.54
C GLY A 103 15.14 -2.07 8.34
N ASP A 104 16.14 -1.25 8.00
CA ASP A 104 17.47 -1.71 7.62
C ASP A 104 18.45 -1.58 8.81
N TYR A 105 18.62 -2.66 9.57
CA TYR A 105 19.84 -2.97 10.35
C TYR A 105 20.10 -4.47 10.35
#